data_AF-A0A1F9UAP2-F1
#
_entry.id   AF-A0A1F9UAP2-F1
#
_cell.length_a   1.000
_cell.length_b   1.000
_cell.length_c   1.000
_cell.angle_alpha   90.00
_cell.angle_beta   90.00
_cell.angle_gamma   90.00
#
_symmetry.space_group_name_H-M   'P 1'
#
loop_
_entity.id
_entity.type
_entity.pdbx_description
1 polymer ?
#
loop_
_entity_poly.entity_id
_entity_poly.type
_entity_poly.pdbx_seq_one_letter_code
_entity_poly.pdbx_strand_id
1 'polypeptide(L)'
;MTSRELKFRLQAQKKIKRFWTGILILTPLVLFWVNQTVSSTKILYQIQQLSDEIESEENRKVSLKMLRDRLTSLEFVEWTARNKLGFSDPKRENIVLMAQNP
;
A
#
# COMPACT_ATOMS: atom_id res chain seq x y z
N MET A 1 -15.92 71.42 -19.99
CA MET A 1 -15.89 69.94 -19.97
C MET A 1 -17.08 69.41 -20.74
N THR A 2 -16.87 68.75 -21.88
CA THR A 2 -17.93 68.36 -22.80
C THR A 2 -18.48 66.96 -22.45
N SER A 3 -19.79 66.75 -22.66
CA SER A 3 -20.52 65.52 -22.29
C SER A 3 -19.94 64.22 -22.86
N ARG A 4 -19.08 64.32 -23.90
CA ARG A 4 -18.40 63.18 -24.53
C ARG A 4 -17.27 62.62 -23.65
N GLU A 5 -16.47 63.47 -23.01
CA GLU A 5 -15.36 63.01 -22.15
C GLU A 5 -15.85 62.27 -20.89
N LEU A 6 -16.98 62.71 -20.32
CA LEU A 6 -17.61 62.06 -19.17
C LEU A 6 -18.12 60.65 -19.52
N LYS A 7 -18.69 60.47 -20.72
CA LYS A 7 -19.16 59.16 -21.21
C LYS A 7 -18.01 58.18 -21.45
N PHE A 8 -16.88 58.63 -21.97
CA PHE A 8 -15.69 57.78 -22.14
C PHE A 8 -15.12 57.31 -20.80
N ARG A 9 -15.02 58.19 -19.80
CA ARG A 9 -14.57 57.81 -18.45
C ARG A 9 -15.50 56.81 -17.78
N LEU A 10 -16.82 56.98 -17.90
CA LEU A 10 -17.82 56.03 -17.38
C LEU A 10 -17.76 54.66 -18.08
N GLN A 11 -17.55 54.63 -19.39
CA GLN A 11 -17.37 53.37 -20.13
C GLN A 11 -16.07 52.66 -19.75
N ALA A 12 -14.98 53.40 -19.56
CA ALA A 12 -13.70 52.84 -19.10
C ALA A 12 -13.83 52.23 -17.70
N GLN A 13 -14.48 52.93 -16.75
CA GLN A 13 -14.73 52.39 -15.41
C GLN A 13 -15.62 51.14 -15.42
N LYS A 14 -16.64 51.08 -16.29
CA LYS A 14 -17.47 49.87 -16.45
C LYS A 14 -16.67 48.67 -16.98
N LYS A 15 -15.77 48.88 -17.94
CA LYS A 15 -14.89 47.81 -18.47
C LYS A 15 -13.95 47.27 -17.39
N ILE A 16 -13.33 48.18 -16.62
CA ILE A 16 -12.43 47.81 -15.52
C ILE A 16 -13.19 47.02 -14.46
N LYS A 17 -14.37 47.48 -14.01
CA LYS A 17 -15.20 46.73 -13.06
C LYS A 17 -15.52 45.31 -13.53
N ARG A 18 -15.90 45.14 -14.81
CA ARG A 18 -16.21 43.82 -15.38
C ARG A 18 -15.00 42.89 -15.42
N PHE A 19 -13.82 43.43 -15.70
CA PHE A 19 -12.57 42.67 -15.71
C PHE A 19 -12.21 42.17 -14.30
N TRP A 20 -12.29 43.05 -13.29
CA TRP A 20 -12.05 42.67 -11.90
C TRP A 20 -13.07 41.66 -11.37
N THR A 21 -14.36 41.80 -11.70
CA THR A 21 -15.35 40.78 -11.33
C THR A 21 -15.09 39.44 -12.01
N GLY A 22 -14.58 39.44 -13.25
CA GLY A 22 -14.23 38.20 -13.96
C GLY A 22 -13.08 37.45 -13.28
N ILE A 23 -12.02 38.17 -12.88
CA ILE A 23 -10.89 37.60 -12.13
C ILE A 23 -11.36 37.03 -10.80
N LEU A 24 -12.22 37.76 -10.09
CA LEU A 24 -12.72 37.37 -8.77
C LEU A 24 -13.60 36.10 -8.79
N ILE A 25 -14.27 35.83 -9.91
CA ILE A 25 -15.04 34.59 -10.12
C ILE A 25 -14.13 33.42 -10.54
N LEU A 26 -13.02 33.71 -11.22
CA LEU A 26 -12.08 32.68 -11.69
C LEU A 26 -11.21 32.11 -10.56
N THR A 27 -10.82 32.92 -9.58
CA THR A 27 -10.01 32.49 -8.43
C THR A 27 -10.60 31.32 -7.63
N PRO A 28 -11.88 31.32 -7.19
CA PRO A 28 -12.45 30.19 -6.45
C PRO A 28 -12.53 28.92 -7.30
N LEU A 29 -12.67 29.06 -8.62
CA LEU A 29 -12.73 27.94 -9.56
C LEU A 29 -11.37 27.24 -9.66
N VAL A 30 -10.28 28.00 -9.73
CA VAL A 30 -8.90 27.46 -9.71
C VAL A 30 -8.60 26.80 -8.35
N LEU A 31 -8.98 27.44 -7.24
CA LEU A 31 -8.81 26.87 -5.90
C LEU A 31 -9.55 25.55 -5.73
N PHE A 32 -10.78 25.46 -6.24
CA PHE A 32 -11.57 24.22 -6.21
C PHE A 32 -10.91 23.10 -7.02
N TRP A 33 -10.40 23.41 -8.21
CA TRP A 33 -9.68 22.43 -9.05
C TRP A 33 -8.44 21.89 -8.36
N VAL A 34 -7.60 22.77 -7.80
CA VAL A 34 -6.40 22.36 -7.06
C VAL A 34 -6.77 21.48 -5.86
N ASN A 35 -7.82 21.84 -5.12
CA ASN A 35 -8.27 21.04 -3.97
C ASN A 35 -8.75 19.64 -4.38
N GLN A 36 -9.48 19.53 -5.50
CA GLN A 36 -9.89 18.23 -6.05
C GLN A 36 -8.68 17.39 -6.46
N THR A 37 -7.71 17.96 -7.18
CA THR A 37 -6.50 17.23 -7.61
C THR A 37 -5.67 16.74 -6.43
N VAL A 38 -5.49 17.57 -5.38
CA VAL A 38 -4.76 17.18 -4.16
C VAL A 38 -5.52 16.11 -3.37
N SER A 39 -6.86 16.18 -3.32
CA SER A 39 -7.68 15.16 -2.66
C SER A 39 -7.58 13.81 -3.37
N SER A 40 -7.71 13.80 -4.70
CA SER A 40 -7.62 12.56 -5.49
C SER A 40 -6.25 11.91 -5.41
N THR A 41 -5.16 12.69 -5.40
CA THR A 41 -3.81 12.15 -5.26
C THR A 41 -3.54 11.58 -3.87
N LYS A 42 -4.06 12.19 -2.81
CA LYS A 42 -3.99 11.62 -1.44
C LYS A 42 -4.73 10.30 -1.34
N ILE A 43 -5.93 10.21 -1.91
CA ILE A 43 -6.72 8.99 -1.91
C ILE A 43 -6.02 7.89 -2.71
N LEU A 44 -5.46 8.22 -3.89
CA LEU A 44 -4.72 7.27 -4.70
C LEU A 44 -3.51 6.70 -3.93
N TYR A 45 -2.76 7.57 -3.25
CA TYR A 45 -1.60 7.15 -2.46
C TYR A 45 -2.00 6.24 -1.30
N GLN A 46 -3.10 6.55 -0.61
CA GLN A 46 -3.62 5.69 0.46
C GLN A 46 -4.07 4.32 -0.08
N ILE A 47 -4.74 4.29 -1.23
CA ILE A 47 -5.15 3.03 -1.88
C ILE A 47 -3.92 2.21 -2.26
N GLN A 48 -2.88 2.85 -2.79
CA GLN A 48 -1.64 2.19 -3.17
C GLN A 48 -0.93 1.59 -1.95
N GLN A 49 -0.79 2.36 -0.87
CA GLN A 49 -0.21 1.85 0.38
C GLN A 49 -0.98 0.65 0.94
N LEU A 50 -2.32 0.72 0.91
CA LEU A 50 -3.16 -0.38 1.39
C LEU A 50 -3.01 -1.63 0.51
N SER A 51 -2.86 -1.45 -0.81
CA SER A 51 -2.60 -2.55 -1.74
C SER A 51 -1.26 -3.22 -1.46
N ASP A 52 -0.20 -2.43 -1.22
CA ASP A 52 1.13 -2.95 -0.91
C ASP A 52 1.13 -3.71 0.44
N GLU A 53 0.39 -3.23 1.44
CA GLU A 53 0.21 -3.94 2.71
C GLU A 53 -0.50 -5.29 2.52
N ILE A 54 -1.58 -5.33 1.73
CA ILE A 54 -2.31 -6.57 1.43
C ILE A 54 -1.40 -7.59 0.74
N GLU A 55 -0.62 -7.17 -0.26
CA GLU A 55 0.31 -8.04 -0.98
C GLU A 55 1.38 -8.61 -0.03
N SER A 56 1.90 -7.78 0.89
CA SER A 56 2.89 -8.22 1.87
C SER A 56 2.34 -9.29 2.83
N GLU A 57 1.10 -9.12 3.30
CA GLU A 57 0.44 -10.08 4.19
C GLU A 57 0.03 -11.37 3.45
N GLU A 58 -0.35 -11.28 2.18
CA GLU A 58 -0.61 -12.47 1.36
C GLU A 58 0.67 -13.30 1.16
N ASN A 59 1.80 -12.65 0.85
CA ASN A 59 3.10 -13.30 0.78
C ASN A 59 3.51 -13.95 2.12
N ARG A 60 3.23 -13.27 3.23
CA ARG A 60 3.44 -13.82 4.58
C ARG A 60 2.58 -15.05 4.84
N LYS A 61 1.33 -15.05 4.42
CA LYS A 61 0.43 -16.20 4.52
C LYS A 61 0.92 -17.39 3.70
N VAL A 62 1.41 -17.15 2.48
CA VAL A 62 2.00 -18.19 1.63
C VAL A 62 3.24 -18.81 2.29
N SER A 63 4.15 -17.97 2.80
CA SER A 63 5.36 -18.47 3.48
C SER A 63 5.05 -19.29 4.74
N LEU A 64 4.08 -18.84 5.55
CA LEU A 64 3.59 -19.60 6.71
C LEU A 64 2.95 -20.93 6.29
N LYS A 65 2.20 -20.95 5.19
CA LYS A 65 1.63 -22.19 4.66
C LYS A 65 2.72 -23.17 4.22
N MET A 66 3.74 -22.70 3.50
CA MET A 66 4.88 -23.54 3.11
C MET A 66 5.64 -24.09 4.33
N LEU A 67 5.84 -23.28 5.38
CA LEU A 67 6.46 -23.74 6.62
C LEU A 67 5.62 -24.81 7.32
N ARG A 68 4.30 -24.62 7.38
CA ARG A 68 3.37 -25.61 7.91
C ARG A 68 3.46 -26.92 7.14
N ASP A 69 3.41 -26.87 5.80
CA ASP A 69 3.46 -28.07 4.96
C ASP A 69 4.80 -28.82 5.16
N ARG A 70 5.91 -28.08 5.29
CA ARG A 70 7.22 -28.66 5.63
C ARG A 70 7.22 -29.32 7.01
N LEU A 71 6.67 -28.66 8.02
CA LEU A 71 6.56 -29.24 9.36
C LEU A 71 5.72 -30.52 9.36
N THR A 72 4.58 -30.52 8.67
CA THR A 72 3.74 -31.73 8.54
C THR A 72 4.49 -32.85 7.81
N SER A 73 5.30 -32.52 6.80
CA SER A 73 6.14 -33.52 6.13
C SER A 73 7.23 -34.09 7.06
N LEU A 74 7.87 -33.25 7.89
CA LEU A 74 8.87 -33.70 8.85
C LEU A 74 8.23 -34.55 9.95
N GLU A 75 7.06 -34.17 10.43
CA GLU A 75 6.28 -34.95 11.39
C GLU A 75 5.89 -36.32 10.81
N PHE A 76 5.51 -36.38 9.53
CA PHE A 76 5.27 -37.65 8.85
C PHE A 76 6.53 -38.51 8.72
N VAL A 77 7.69 -37.91 8.44
CA VAL A 77 8.98 -38.60 8.41
C VAL A 77 9.33 -39.13 9.80
N GLU A 78 9.19 -38.34 10.86
CA GLU A 78 9.42 -38.75 12.24
C GLU A 78 8.48 -39.89 12.66
N TRP A 79 7.20 -39.78 12.33
CA TRP A 79 6.21 -40.83 12.58
C TRP A 79 6.55 -42.12 11.84
N THR A 80 6.97 -42.02 10.58
CA THR A 80 7.37 -43.18 9.77
C THR A 80 8.63 -43.82 10.33
N ALA A 81 9.62 -43.02 10.73
CA ALA A 81 10.86 -43.48 11.32
C ALA A 81 10.61 -44.23 12.64
N ARG A 82 9.77 -43.68 13.53
CA ARG A 82 9.40 -44.32 14.80
C ARG A 82 8.62 -45.61 14.61
N ASN A 83 7.59 -45.60 13.75
CA ASN A 83 6.61 -46.69 13.70
C ASN A 83 6.92 -47.80 12.70
N LYS A 84 7.62 -47.51 11.61
CA LYS A 84 7.95 -48.52 10.58
C LYS A 84 9.40 -48.97 10.61
N LEU A 85 10.30 -48.09 11.00
CA LEU A 85 11.74 -48.34 10.94
C LEU A 85 12.37 -48.58 12.32
N GLY A 86 11.59 -48.43 13.40
CA GLY A 86 12.04 -48.66 14.77
C GLY A 86 13.09 -47.66 15.25
N PHE A 87 13.21 -46.49 14.60
CA PHE A 87 14.12 -45.44 15.06
C PHE A 87 13.55 -44.76 16.29
N SER A 88 14.27 -44.86 17.40
CA SER A 88 14.02 -44.09 18.60
C SER A 88 14.69 -42.73 18.50
N ASP A 89 14.24 -41.78 19.33
CA ASP A 89 14.73 -40.42 19.33
C ASP A 89 16.24 -40.40 19.72
N PRO A 90 17.17 -40.00 18.83
CA PRO A 90 18.60 -40.08 19.11
C PRO A 90 19.04 -39.20 20.28
N LYS A 91 18.21 -38.24 20.68
CA LYS A 91 18.42 -37.43 21.90
C LYS A 91 18.14 -38.19 23.20
N ARG A 92 17.38 -39.30 23.14
CA ARG A 92 17.02 -40.13 24.29
C ARG A 92 17.81 -41.44 24.35
N GLU A 93 18.41 -41.87 23.25
CA GLU A 93 19.24 -43.08 23.22
C GLU A 93 20.73 -42.76 23.23
N ASN A 94 21.40 -43.11 24.32
CA ASN A 94 22.85 -43.30 24.33
C ASN A 94 23.17 -44.58 23.55
N ILE A 95 23.28 -44.45 22.23
CA ILE A 95 23.69 -45.56 21.36
C ILE A 95 25.19 -45.79 21.59
N VAL A 96 25.53 -46.73 22.47
CA VAL A 96 26.91 -47.23 22.64
C VAL A 96 27.17 -48.27 21.57
N LEU A 97 27.82 -47.87 20.48
CA LEU A 97 28.30 -48.78 19.45
C LEU A 97 29.47 -49.59 20.03
N MET A 98 29.23 -50.84 20.41
CA MET A 98 30.32 -51.79 20.67
C MET A 98 30.88 -52.25 19.34
N ALA A 99 31.98 -51.62 18.91
CA ALA A 99 32.82 -52.12 17.84
C ALA A 99 33.52 -53.40 18.33
N GLN A 100 32.88 -54.57 18.16
CA GLN A 100 33.62 -55.82 18.15
C GLN A 100 34.32 -55.95 16.79
N ASN A 101 35.62 -55.71 16.82
CA ASN A 101 36.59 -56.07 15.79
C ASN A 101 36.49 -57.56 15.44
N PRO A 102 36.89 -57.95 14.20
CA PRO A 102 36.65 -59.28 13.61
C PRO A 102 37.17 -60.46 14.44
#